data_AF-A0A9P8XW88-F1
#
_entry.id   AF-A0A9P8XW88-F1
#
_cell.length_a   1.000
_cell.length_b   1.000
_cell.length_c   1.000
_cell.angle_alpha   90.00
_cell.angle_beta   90.00
_cell.angle_gamma   90.00
#
_symmetry.space_group_name_H-M   'P 1'
#
loop_
_entity.id
_entity.type
_entity.pdbx_description
1 polymer ?
#
loop_
_entity_poly.entity_id
_entity_poly.type
_entity_poly.pdbx_seq_one_letter_code
_entity_poly.pdbx_strand_id
1 'polypeptide(L)'
;MDIATDSDDNAQAADARKSAFSKDTLSIETSGPSRPQLTVIDIPGLIQSSTRGISEEDVVMVTEITDRHIKQSRTICLAVISATNGAANQSILQRVRKFDPAGKRTLGVITKPDQLPAGTGTESKFLELAQNKDVFFSLGWHVIRNRRFDEKNFTTTSGTLRELTSFKRPISAFSPRKWSASRRYESG
;
A
#
# COMPACT_ATOMS: atom_id res chain seq x y z
N MET A 1 20.13 -30.98 59.75
CA MET A 1 20.58 -29.63 60.18
C MET A 1 22.07 -29.62 59.85
N ASP A 2 22.54 -28.95 58.80
CA ASP A 2 22.07 -27.70 58.21
C ASP A 2 22.07 -27.70 56.67
N ILE A 3 21.18 -26.85 56.17
CA ILE A 3 20.91 -26.52 54.77
C ILE A 3 21.83 -25.36 54.40
N ALA A 4 22.60 -25.49 53.32
CA ALA A 4 23.10 -24.36 52.56
C ALA A 4 22.85 -24.65 51.08
N THR A 5 21.73 -24.14 50.59
CA THR A 5 21.40 -24.00 49.18
C THR A 5 22.24 -22.87 48.61
N ASP A 6 23.27 -23.21 47.83
CA ASP A 6 23.88 -22.21 46.97
C ASP A 6 23.04 -22.08 45.71
N SER A 7 22.58 -20.86 45.50
CA SER A 7 21.68 -20.43 44.45
C SER A 7 22.54 -19.90 43.31
N ASP A 8 21.92 -19.77 42.13
CA ASP A 8 22.43 -18.98 41.00
C ASP A 8 23.47 -19.66 40.10
N ASP A 9 22.95 -20.28 39.04
CA ASP A 9 23.27 -19.85 37.68
C ASP A 9 22.20 -20.38 36.72
N ASN A 10 20.99 -19.83 36.86
CA ASN A 10 19.97 -19.93 35.83
C ASN A 10 20.35 -19.01 34.67
N ALA A 11 21.30 -19.45 33.85
CA ALA A 11 21.54 -18.92 32.52
C ALA A 11 20.38 -19.32 31.60
N GLN A 12 19.20 -18.80 31.91
CA GLN A 12 18.06 -18.84 31.02
C GLN A 12 18.39 -17.86 29.91
N ALA A 13 19.03 -18.39 28.86
CA ALA A 13 19.19 -17.71 27.59
C ALA A 13 17.83 -17.14 27.22
N ALA A 14 17.70 -15.82 27.36
CA ALA A 14 16.56 -15.08 26.89
C ALA A 14 16.46 -15.41 25.40
N ASP A 15 15.47 -16.23 25.05
CA ASP A 15 15.02 -16.42 23.68
C ASP A 15 14.56 -15.03 23.23
N ALA A 16 15.52 -14.28 22.69
CA ALA A 16 15.32 -12.96 22.14
C ALA A 16 14.35 -13.16 20.98
N ARG A 17 13.05 -13.02 21.28
CA ARG A 17 11.98 -13.02 20.30
C ARG A 17 12.41 -12.05 19.22
N LYS A 18 12.84 -12.57 18.07
CA LYS A 18 13.21 -11.75 16.92
C LYS A 18 11.97 -10.94 16.58
N SER A 19 12.03 -9.62 16.76
CA SER A 19 10.92 -8.75 16.37
C SER A 19 10.68 -8.94 14.87
N ALA A 20 9.41 -8.97 14.46
CA ALA A 20 9.08 -9.14 13.04
C ALA A 20 9.48 -7.92 12.21
N PHE A 21 9.74 -6.77 12.86
CA PHE A 21 10.10 -5.51 12.21
C PHE A 21 11.34 -4.88 12.86
N SER A 22 12.17 -4.23 12.05
CA SER A 22 13.26 -3.36 12.49
C SER A 22 12.96 -1.90 12.11
N LYS A 23 13.54 -0.95 12.86
CA LYS A 23 13.55 0.48 12.52
C LYS A 23 14.60 0.81 11.45
N ASP A 24 15.46 -0.14 11.10
CA ASP A 24 16.49 0.03 10.08
C ASP A 24 15.87 0.26 8.70
N THR A 25 16.43 1.20 7.94
CA THR A 25 15.95 1.54 6.60
C THR A 25 16.88 0.94 5.56
N LEU A 26 16.34 0.10 4.68
CA LEU A 26 17.04 -0.32 3.46
C LEU A 26 16.88 0.76 2.39
N SER A 27 17.98 1.43 2.04
CA SER A 27 18.01 2.42 0.96
C SER A 27 18.63 1.81 -0.29
N ILE A 28 17.91 1.86 -1.41
CA ILE A 28 18.40 1.46 -2.73
C ILE A 28 18.48 2.73 -3.58
N GLU A 29 19.70 3.13 -3.92
CA GLU A 29 19.95 4.29 -4.78
C GLU A 29 20.34 3.84 -6.18
N THR A 30 19.71 4.46 -7.19
CA THR A 30 20.09 4.24 -8.59
C THR A 30 20.18 5.59 -9.29
N SER A 31 21.30 5.86 -9.97
CA SER A 31 21.57 7.15 -10.63
C SER A 31 21.80 6.99 -12.14
N GLY A 32 21.53 8.04 -12.92
CA GLY A 32 21.72 8.06 -14.36
C GLY A 32 21.19 9.34 -15.02
N PRO A 33 21.76 9.76 -16.18
CA PRO A 33 21.48 11.06 -16.80
C PRO A 33 20.05 11.21 -17.33
N SER A 34 19.34 10.12 -17.58
CA SER A 34 17.97 10.08 -18.11
C SER A 34 16.92 9.64 -17.08
N ARG A 35 17.28 9.55 -15.80
CA ARG A 35 16.38 9.04 -14.75
C ARG A 35 15.66 10.17 -14.03
N PRO A 36 14.34 10.03 -13.76
CA PRO A 36 13.63 11.01 -12.97
C PRO A 36 14.13 11.00 -11.52
N GLN A 37 14.21 12.18 -10.90
CA GLN A 37 14.50 12.32 -9.48
C GLN A 37 13.25 11.93 -8.67
N LEU A 38 13.16 10.65 -8.29
CA LEU A 38 12.04 10.10 -7.55
C LEU A 38 12.54 9.25 -6.38
N THR A 39 11.97 9.49 -5.20
CA THR A 39 12.15 8.65 -4.02
C THR A 39 10.83 7.97 -3.71
N VAL A 40 10.84 6.63 -3.67
CA VAL A 40 9.69 5.83 -3.24
C VAL A 40 10.07 5.17 -1.93
N ILE A 41 9.22 5.33 -0.93
CA ILE A 41 9.38 4.72 0.39
C ILE A 41 8.31 3.63 0.49
N ASP A 42 8.72 2.38 0.62
CA ASP A 42 7.80 1.29 0.96
C ASP A 42 7.75 1.17 2.48
N ILE A 43 6.55 1.34 3.03
CA ILE A 43 6.31 1.28 4.47
C ILE A 43 5.61 -0.05 4.75
N PRO A 44 6.02 -0.82 5.78
CA PRO A 44 5.34 -2.05 6.14
C PRO A 44 3.83 -1.80 6.22
N GLY A 45 3.05 -2.63 5.54
CA GLY A 45 1.61 -2.44 5.42
C GLY A 45 0.98 -2.23 6.80
N LEU A 46 0.01 -1.32 6.89
CA LEU A 46 -0.70 -1.02 8.14
C LEU A 46 -1.35 -2.29 8.70
N ILE A 47 -0.62 -2.99 9.59
CA ILE A 47 -1.11 -4.19 10.27
C ILE A 47 -2.02 -3.71 11.40
N GLN A 48 -3.28 -4.13 11.34
CA GLN A 48 -4.30 -3.70 12.30
C GLN A 48 -4.50 -4.68 13.46
N SER A 49 -3.85 -5.85 13.44
CA SER A 49 -4.03 -6.87 14.47
C SER A 49 -2.76 -7.67 14.74
N SER A 50 -2.48 -7.90 16.02
CA SER A 50 -1.46 -8.85 16.49
C SER A 50 -1.84 -10.27 16.07
N THR A 51 -1.34 -10.69 14.91
CA THR A 51 -1.44 -12.09 14.46
C THR A 51 -0.26 -12.87 15.04
N ARG A 52 -0.31 -14.21 15.05
CA ARG A 52 0.84 -15.05 15.45
C ARG A 52 2.12 -14.56 14.75
N GLY A 53 3.06 -14.03 15.55
CA GLY A 53 4.34 -13.49 15.08
C GLY A 53 4.45 -11.97 15.00
N ILE A 54 3.39 -11.21 15.30
CA ILE A 54 3.42 -9.73 15.35
C ILE A 54 2.95 -9.29 16.74
N SER A 55 3.84 -8.64 17.50
CA SER A 55 3.52 -8.12 18.83
C SER A 55 2.72 -6.80 18.74
N GLU A 56 2.14 -6.35 19.84
CA GLU A 56 1.57 -4.99 19.92
C GLU A 56 2.65 -3.92 19.71
N GLU A 57 3.86 -4.16 20.20
CA GLU A 57 5.02 -3.28 20.05
C GLU A 57 5.40 -3.10 18.57
N ASP A 58 5.32 -4.17 17.78
CA ASP A 58 5.53 -4.15 16.33
C ASP A 58 4.50 -3.27 15.61
N VAL A 59 3.23 -3.36 16.01
CA VAL A 59 2.14 -2.54 15.44
C VAL A 59 2.35 -1.05 15.75
N VAL A 60 2.77 -0.75 16.99
CA VAL A 60 3.13 0.63 17.40
C VAL A 60 4.33 1.12 16.59
N MET A 61 5.36 0.30 16.42
CA MET A 61 6.56 0.66 15.66
C MET A 61 6.24 0.99 14.20
N VAL A 62 5.51 0.12 13.50
CA VAL A 62 5.08 0.36 12.10
C VAL A 62 4.23 1.63 12.01
N THR A 63 3.36 1.85 13.00
CA THR A 63 2.54 3.05 13.12
C THR A 63 3.41 4.31 13.26
N GLU A 64 4.41 4.32 14.12
CA GLU A 64 5.30 5.47 14.30
C GLU A 64 6.12 5.79 13.04
N ILE A 65 6.64 4.76 12.36
CA ILE A 65 7.36 4.91 11.09
C ILE A 65 6.44 5.52 10.04
N THR A 66 5.22 4.97 9.90
CA THR A 66 4.22 5.46 8.94
C THR A 66 3.87 6.93 9.18
N ASP A 67 3.55 7.29 10.44
CA ASP A 67 3.16 8.66 10.78
C ASP A 67 4.30 9.66 10.57
N ARG A 68 5.55 9.25 10.83
CA ARG A 68 6.73 10.09 10.58
C ARG A 68 6.83 10.50 9.11
N HIS A 69 6.61 9.57 8.18
CA HIS A 69 6.69 9.85 6.75
C HIS A 69 5.46 10.61 6.23
N ILE A 70 4.26 10.23 6.66
CA ILE A 70 3.02 10.85 6.20
C ILE A 70 2.87 12.29 6.73
N LYS A 71 3.41 12.61 7.92
CA LYS A 71 3.37 13.97 8.49
C LYS A 71 4.19 14.99 7.70
N GLN A 72 5.19 14.55 6.93
CA GLN A 72 6.02 15.45 6.13
C GLN A 72 5.22 16.05 4.97
N SER A 73 5.14 17.38 4.90
CA SER A 73 4.34 18.10 3.89
C SER A 73 4.83 17.89 2.45
N ARG A 74 6.11 17.55 2.26
CA ARG A 74 6.71 17.26 0.94
C ARG A 74 6.44 15.83 0.45
N THR A 75 5.90 14.96 1.30
CA THR A 75 5.63 13.57 0.96
C THR A 75 4.25 13.47 0.32
N ILE A 76 4.21 12.92 -0.89
CA ILE A 76 2.97 12.51 -1.56
C ILE A 76 2.53 11.17 -0.96
N CYS A 77 1.29 11.09 -0.51
CA CYS A 77 0.71 9.89 0.09
C CYS A 77 0.03 9.05 -1.00
N LEU A 78 0.41 7.78 -1.10
CA LEU A 78 -0.25 6.81 -1.98
C LEU A 78 -1.24 5.98 -1.14
N ALA A 79 -2.53 6.31 -1.22
CA ALA A 79 -3.57 5.59 -0.50
C ALA A 79 -4.02 4.36 -1.32
N VAL A 80 -3.36 3.22 -1.07
CA VAL A 80 -3.65 1.97 -1.77
C VAL A 80 -4.74 1.19 -1.04
N ILE A 81 -5.85 0.91 -1.74
CA ILE A 81 -7.00 0.17 -1.20
C ILE A 81 -7.38 -0.99 -2.12
N SER A 82 -8.07 -2.00 -1.60
CA SER A 82 -8.57 -3.13 -2.39
C SER A 82 -10.04 -2.90 -2.75
N ALA A 83 -10.46 -3.24 -3.97
CA ALA A 83 -11.87 -3.17 -4.36
C ALA A 83 -12.80 -4.04 -3.49
N THR A 84 -12.25 -5.03 -2.77
CA THR A 84 -13.01 -6.02 -2.00
C THR A 84 -12.96 -5.87 -0.47
N ASN A 85 -11.99 -5.12 0.09
CA ASN A 85 -11.77 -5.09 1.54
C ASN A 85 -12.17 -3.76 2.17
N GLY A 86 -13.47 -3.54 2.37
CA GLY A 86 -13.99 -2.28 2.89
C GLY A 86 -13.44 -1.84 4.26
N ALA A 87 -13.20 -2.78 5.18
CA ALA A 87 -12.74 -2.45 6.54
C ALA A 87 -11.29 -1.91 6.54
N ALA A 88 -10.37 -2.62 5.87
CA ALA A 88 -8.98 -2.16 5.75
C ALA A 88 -8.87 -0.85 4.94
N ASN A 89 -9.76 -0.66 3.96
CA ASN A 89 -9.80 0.58 3.20
C ASN A 89 -10.13 1.78 4.09
N GLN A 90 -11.12 1.65 4.98
CA GLN A 90 -11.52 2.73 5.88
C GLN A 90 -10.37 3.18 6.79
N SER A 91 -9.60 2.26 7.34
CA SER A 91 -8.47 2.62 8.21
C SER A 91 -7.36 3.37 7.48
N ILE A 92 -7.05 2.98 6.24
CA ILE A 92 -6.03 3.66 5.43
C ILE A 92 -6.50 5.09 5.16
N LEU A 93 -7.77 5.25 4.77
CA LEU A 93 -8.34 6.56 4.43
C LEU A 93 -8.44 7.49 5.64
N GLN A 94 -8.86 6.98 6.79
CA GLN A 94 -8.89 7.75 8.03
C GLN A 94 -7.50 8.21 8.43
N ARG A 95 -6.51 7.33 8.32
CA ARG A 95 -5.13 7.66 8.70
C ARG A 95 -4.51 8.70 7.78
N VAL A 96 -4.70 8.59 6.46
CA VAL A 96 -4.22 9.61 5.53
C VAL A 96 -4.92 10.94 5.76
N ARG A 97 -6.24 10.95 5.97
CA ARG A 97 -7.00 12.18 6.26
C ARG A 97 -6.59 12.86 7.57
N LYS A 98 -6.07 12.12 8.56
CA LYS A 98 -5.52 12.71 9.79
C LYS A 98 -4.36 13.68 9.50
N PHE A 99 -3.56 13.41 8.47
CA PHE A 99 -2.36 14.21 8.13
C PHE A 99 -2.49 15.00 6.82
N ASP A 100 -3.43 14.66 5.96
CA ASP A 100 -3.82 15.42 4.75
C ASP A 100 -5.36 15.55 4.67
N PRO A 101 -5.99 16.36 5.55
CA PRO A 101 -7.45 16.47 5.62
C PRO A 101 -8.10 16.96 4.31
N ALA A 102 -7.38 17.80 3.57
CA ALA A 102 -7.83 18.34 2.29
C ALA A 102 -7.47 17.45 1.09
N GLY A 103 -6.74 16.35 1.31
CA GLY A 103 -6.35 15.44 0.24
C GLY A 103 -5.49 16.10 -0.85
N LYS A 104 -4.71 17.13 -0.51
CA LYS A 104 -3.96 17.94 -1.51
C LYS A 104 -2.75 17.21 -2.08
N ARG A 105 -2.19 16.30 -1.29
CA ARG A 105 -0.96 15.54 -1.59
C ARG A 105 -1.20 14.04 -1.50
N THR A 106 -2.46 13.62 -1.58
CA THR A 106 -2.85 12.21 -1.58
C THR A 106 -3.31 11.80 -2.95
N LEU A 107 -2.81 10.67 -3.43
CA LEU A 107 -3.27 9.98 -4.63
C LEU A 107 -3.88 8.65 -4.23
N GLY A 108 -5.12 8.41 -4.64
CA GLY A 108 -5.83 7.17 -4.37
C GLY A 108 -5.53 6.10 -5.41
N VAL A 109 -5.26 4.87 -4.97
CA VAL A 109 -5.06 3.70 -5.84
C VAL A 109 -6.00 2.59 -5.41
N ILE A 110 -6.78 2.07 -6.35
CA ILE A 110 -7.65 0.92 -6.12
C ILE A 110 -7.08 -0.29 -6.83
N THR A 111 -6.88 -1.37 -6.09
CA THR A 111 -6.31 -2.63 -6.55
C THR A 111 -7.36 -3.74 -6.55
N LYS A 112 -7.04 -4.85 -7.24
CA LYS A 112 -7.90 -6.04 -7.36
C LYS A 112 -9.32 -5.75 -7.90
N PRO A 113 -9.48 -4.90 -8.93
CA PRO A 113 -10.80 -4.61 -9.49
C PRO A 113 -11.46 -5.85 -10.11
N ASP A 114 -10.67 -6.87 -10.45
CA ASP A 114 -11.13 -8.16 -11.00
C ASP A 114 -11.86 -9.04 -9.99
N GLN A 115 -11.74 -8.76 -8.69
CA GLN A 115 -12.41 -9.50 -7.63
C GLN A 115 -13.73 -8.87 -7.19
N LEU A 116 -14.12 -7.77 -7.82
CA LEU A 116 -15.35 -7.04 -7.50
C LEU A 116 -16.56 -7.77 -8.11
N PRO A 117 -17.53 -8.23 -7.31
CA PRO A 117 -18.73 -8.89 -7.83
C PRO A 117 -19.64 -7.89 -8.54
N ALA A 118 -19.95 -8.16 -9.81
CA ALA A 118 -20.82 -7.32 -10.62
C ALA A 118 -22.26 -7.29 -10.08
N GLY A 119 -22.92 -6.14 -10.22
CA GLY A 119 -24.31 -5.92 -9.82
C GLY A 119 -24.53 -5.78 -8.31
N THR A 120 -23.46 -5.63 -7.52
CA THR A 120 -23.55 -5.45 -6.08
C THR A 120 -23.45 -3.97 -5.68
N GLY A 121 -24.02 -3.59 -4.53
CA GLY A 121 -23.85 -2.24 -3.98
C GLY A 121 -22.39 -1.86 -3.72
N THR A 122 -21.50 -2.86 -3.57
CA THR A 122 -20.05 -2.67 -3.48
C THR A 122 -19.47 -2.15 -4.79
N GLU A 123 -20.00 -2.59 -5.95
CA GLU A 123 -19.59 -2.08 -7.26
C GLU A 123 -19.94 -0.60 -7.41
N SER A 124 -21.15 -0.19 -7.02
CA SER A 124 -21.56 1.21 -7.06
C SER A 124 -20.66 2.10 -6.20
N LYS A 125 -20.36 1.68 -4.96
CA LYS A 125 -19.43 2.41 -4.08
C LYS A 125 -18.03 2.51 -4.67
N PHE A 126 -17.54 1.43 -5.26
CA PHE A 126 -16.26 1.42 -5.95
C PHE A 126 -16.23 2.42 -7.11
N LEU A 127 -17.29 2.48 -7.92
CA LEU A 127 -17.39 3.42 -9.04
C LEU A 127 -17.44 4.87 -8.58
N GLU A 128 -18.21 5.17 -7.52
CA GLU A 128 -18.25 6.51 -6.91
C GLU A 128 -16.88 6.93 -6.38
N LEU A 129 -16.15 6.01 -5.74
CA LEU A 129 -14.81 6.24 -5.25
C LEU A 129 -13.82 6.50 -6.39
N ALA A 130 -13.81 5.64 -7.42
CA ALA A 130 -12.97 5.82 -8.61
C ALA A 130 -13.28 7.13 -9.35
N GLN A 131 -14.52 7.60 -9.30
CA GLN A 131 -14.96 8.89 -9.85
C GLN A 131 -14.63 10.09 -8.97
N ASN A 132 -13.98 9.88 -7.81
CA ASN A 132 -13.63 10.91 -6.84
C ASN A 132 -14.87 11.60 -6.21
N LYS A 133 -16.00 10.89 -6.09
CA LYS A 133 -17.27 11.41 -5.57
C LYS A 133 -17.50 11.10 -4.09
N ASP A 134 -17.07 9.92 -3.63
CA ASP A 134 -17.21 9.51 -2.23
C ASP A 134 -16.08 10.13 -1.37
N VAL A 135 -14.84 9.74 -1.64
CA VAL A 135 -13.65 10.33 -1.01
C VAL A 135 -12.90 11.18 -2.03
N PHE A 136 -12.90 12.49 -1.81
CA PHE A 136 -12.16 13.41 -2.69
C PHE A 136 -10.66 13.43 -2.35
N PHE A 137 -9.84 13.23 -3.36
CA PHE A 137 -8.41 13.55 -3.37
C PHE A 137 -8.09 14.48 -4.55
N SER A 138 -7.23 15.47 -4.31
CA SER A 138 -6.86 16.47 -5.33
C SER A 138 -6.08 15.85 -6.49
N LEU A 139 -5.29 14.81 -6.22
CA LEU A 139 -4.59 14.02 -7.24
C LEU A 139 -5.47 12.92 -7.84
N GLY A 140 -6.71 12.77 -7.35
CA GLY A 140 -7.70 11.83 -7.84
C GLY A 140 -7.43 10.36 -7.49
N TRP A 141 -8.22 9.50 -8.12
CA TRP A 141 -8.20 8.05 -7.97
C TRP A 141 -7.76 7.36 -9.25
N HIS A 142 -6.96 6.33 -9.09
CA HIS A 142 -6.47 5.47 -10.15
C HIS A 142 -6.83 4.02 -9.82
N VAL A 143 -7.24 3.26 -10.82
CA VAL A 143 -7.53 1.83 -10.66
C VAL A 143 -6.40 1.08 -11.34
N ILE A 144 -5.83 0.08 -10.68
CA ILE A 144 -4.78 -0.76 -11.26
C ILE A 144 -5.15 -2.23 -11.12
N ARG A 145 -4.89 -2.99 -12.18
CA ARG A 145 -4.96 -4.46 -12.10
C ARG A 145 -3.55 -5.02 -11.91
N ASN A 146 -3.28 -5.53 -10.71
CA ASN A 146 -2.02 -6.20 -10.43
C ASN A 146 -1.94 -7.52 -11.21
N ARG A 147 -0.73 -7.86 -11.67
CA ARG A 147 -0.45 -9.14 -12.34
C ARG A 147 -0.72 -10.29 -11.38
N ARG A 148 -1.38 -11.32 -11.86
CA ARG A 148 -1.59 -12.53 -11.07
C ARG A 148 -0.32 -13.39 -11.05
N PHE A 149 -0.18 -14.24 -10.04
CA PHE A 149 1.02 -15.07 -9.85
C PHE A 149 1.28 -16.03 -11.02
N ASP A 150 0.22 -16.46 -11.70
CA ASP A 150 0.19 -17.30 -12.90
C ASP A 150 0.51 -16.54 -14.21
N GLU A 151 0.58 -15.21 -14.18
CA GLU A 151 0.83 -14.35 -15.35
C GLU A 151 2.30 -13.90 -15.47
N LYS A 152 3.23 -14.47 -14.69
CA LYS A 152 4.64 -14.03 -14.62
C LYS A 152 5.43 -14.10 -15.94
N ASN A 153 4.95 -14.84 -16.94
CA ASN A 153 5.66 -15.07 -18.20
C ASN A 153 5.30 -14.09 -19.34
N PHE A 154 4.47 -13.07 -19.09
CA PHE A 154 4.06 -12.14 -20.16
C PHE A 154 4.90 -10.86 -20.20
N THR A 155 5.38 -10.53 -21.40
CA THR A 155 6.08 -9.28 -21.71
C THR A 155 5.22 -8.06 -21.39
N THR A 156 5.85 -6.99 -20.89
CA THR A 156 5.19 -5.77 -20.36
C THR A 156 4.20 -5.14 -21.35
N THR A 157 4.45 -5.24 -22.65
CA THR A 157 3.59 -4.72 -23.73
C THR A 157 2.23 -5.43 -23.80
N SER A 158 2.18 -6.73 -23.54
CA SER A 158 0.95 -7.53 -23.59
C SER A 158 0.06 -7.36 -22.36
N GLY A 159 0.63 -6.90 -21.23
CA GLY A 159 -0.12 -6.61 -19.99
C GLY A 159 -1.00 -5.37 -20.11
N THR A 160 -0.49 -4.30 -20.72
CA THR A 160 -1.21 -3.02 -20.92
C THR A 160 -2.47 -3.17 -21.78
N LEU A 161 -2.38 -3.96 -22.86
CA LEU A 161 -3.52 -4.20 -23.75
C LEU A 161 -4.64 -5.00 -23.07
N ARG A 162 -4.29 -5.91 -22.16
CA ARG A 162 -5.27 -6.67 -21.37
C ARG A 162 -5.94 -5.85 -20.27
N GLU A 163 -5.25 -4.87 -19.70
CA GLU A 163 -5.83 -3.97 -18.72
C GLU A 163 -6.98 -3.15 -19.34
N LEU A 164 -6.80 -2.68 -20.58
CA LEU A 164 -7.82 -1.96 -21.34
C LEU A 164 -8.99 -2.84 -21.80
N THR A 165 -8.75 -4.12 -22.11
CA THR A 165 -9.81 -5.04 -22.60
C THR A 165 -10.60 -5.74 -21.50
N SER A 166 -10.06 -5.79 -20.27
CA SER A 166 -10.73 -6.42 -19.13
C SER A 166 -11.92 -5.62 -18.60
N PHE A 167 -11.99 -4.32 -18.90
CA PHE A 167 -13.12 -3.46 -18.55
C PHE A 167 -14.19 -3.51 -19.67
N LYS A 168 -15.17 -4.40 -19.52
CA LYS A 168 -16.24 -4.65 -20.53
C LYS A 168 -17.33 -3.55 -20.63
N ARG A 169 -17.16 -2.35 -20.08
CA ARG A 169 -18.11 -1.23 -20.23
C ARG A 169 -17.39 0.06 -20.64
N PRO A 170 -18.00 0.88 -21.51
CA PRO A 170 -17.29 1.92 -22.25
C PRO A 170 -16.71 3.00 -21.34
N ILE A 171 -15.46 3.30 -21.62
CA ILE A 171 -14.52 4.23 -20.97
C ILE A 171 -14.93 5.71 -21.21
N SER A 172 -16.21 6.00 -21.43
CA SER A 172 -16.70 7.37 -21.68
C SER A 172 -16.91 8.20 -20.42
N ALA A 173 -16.89 7.58 -19.22
CA ALA A 173 -17.08 8.28 -17.95
C ALA A 173 -15.78 8.81 -17.32
N PHE A 174 -14.61 8.56 -17.93
CA PHE A 174 -13.31 8.89 -17.37
C PHE A 174 -12.45 9.63 -18.39
N SER A 175 -11.90 10.79 -18.00
CA SER A 175 -10.98 11.56 -18.84
C SER A 175 -9.72 10.73 -19.15
N PRO A 176 -9.23 10.72 -20.40
CA PRO A 176 -8.01 10.01 -20.80
C PRO A 176 -6.76 10.36 -19.98
N ARG A 177 -6.78 11.51 -19.27
CA ARG A 177 -5.70 11.96 -18.38
C ARG A 177 -5.62 11.22 -17.04
N LYS A 178 -6.65 10.47 -16.64
CA LYS A 178 -6.74 9.75 -15.35
C LYS A 178 -6.34 8.27 -15.43
N TRP A 179 -5.92 7.81 -16.61
CA TRP A 179 -5.47 6.45 -16.85
C TRP A 179 -4.08 6.48 -17.48
N SER A 180 -3.04 6.22 -16.70
CA SER A 180 -1.69 6.02 -17.24
C SER A 180 -1.34 4.54 -17.17
N ALA A 181 -1.40 3.86 -18.32
CA ALA A 181 -0.55 2.71 -18.52
C ALA A 181 0.90 3.20 -18.57
N SER A 182 1.78 2.63 -17.73
CA SER A 182 3.21 2.92 -17.76
C SER A 182 3.79 2.56 -19.14
N ARG A 183 3.86 3.54 -20.04
CA ARG A 183 4.69 3.46 -21.23
C ARG A 183 6.14 3.65 -20.81
N ARG A 184 6.95 2.59 -20.88
CA ARG A 184 8.40 2.77 -20.94
C ARG A 184 8.71 3.46 -22.27
N TYR A 185 9.41 4.58 -22.17
CA TYR A 185 10.25 5.05 -23.27
C TYR A 185 11.40 4.07 -23.39
N GLU A 186 11.34 3.19 -24.38
CA GLU A 186 12.54 2.60 -24.96
C GLU A 186 13.04 3.61 -25.99
N SER A 187 14.22 4.17 -25.73
CA SER A 187 14.99 4.95 -26.70
C SER A 187 16.28 4.16 -26.93
N GLY A 188 16.53 3.86 -28.21
CA GLY A 188 17.70 3.10 -28.66
C GLY A 188 19.00 3.90 -28.63
#